data_AF-A0A822C3A2-F1
#
_entry.id   AF-A0A822C3A2-F1
#
_cell.length_a   1.000
_cell.length_b   1.000
_cell.length_c   1.000
_cell.angle_alpha   90.00
_cell.angle_beta   90.00
_cell.angle_gamma   90.00
#
_symmetry.space_group_name_H-M   'P 1'
#
loop_
_entity.id
_entity.type
_entity.pdbx_description
1 polymer ?
#
loop_
_entity_poly.entity_id
_entity_poly.type
_entity_poly.pdbx_seq_one_letter_code
_entity_poly.pdbx_strand_id
1 'polypeptide(L)'
;MSHRKALALEEKIAFIKDNQNAHGLSVRELADNYKISKSSAANILRRSEKLLADYSSNCNKGIKRKSKDENRQKIDELVFEWFTQQRAK
;
A
#
# COMPACT_ATOMS: atom_id res chain seq x y z
N MET A 1 -25.80 -4.55 -0.71
CA MET A 1 -24.65 -4.03 -1.49
C MET A 1 -23.38 -4.73 -1.02
N SER A 2 -22.62 -5.38 -1.90
CA SER A 2 -21.41 -6.12 -1.53
C SER A 2 -20.25 -5.16 -1.28
N HIS A 3 -19.93 -4.87 -0.01
CA HIS A 3 -18.80 -4.02 0.40
C HIS A 3 -17.43 -4.72 0.28
N ARG A 4 -17.26 -5.61 -0.71
CA ARG A 4 -16.01 -6.36 -0.95
C ARG A 4 -15.04 -5.58 -1.84
N LYS A 5 -14.98 -4.25 -1.70
CA LYS A 5 -13.96 -3.44 -2.39
C LYS A 5 -12.63 -3.62 -1.65
N ALA A 6 -11.60 -4.08 -2.37
CA ALA A 6 -10.23 -4.06 -1.87
C ALA A 6 -9.62 -2.69 -2.19
N LEU A 7 -9.13 -1.99 -1.16
CA LEU A 7 -8.44 -0.71 -1.35
C LEU A 7 -6.96 -0.91 -1.70
N ALA A 8 -6.45 -0.10 -2.63
CA ALA A 8 -5.04 0.04 -2.92
C ALA A 8 -4.27 0.63 -1.73
N LEU A 9 -2.93 0.57 -1.75
CA LEU A 9 -2.12 1.12 -0.65
C LEU A 9 -2.34 2.62 -0.50
N GLU A 10 -2.34 3.38 -1.60
CA GLU A 10 -2.59 4.82 -1.61
C GLU A 10 -3.96 5.19 -1.02
N GLU A 11 -5.01 4.48 -1.44
CA GLU A 11 -6.37 4.67 -0.89
C GLU A 11 -6.43 4.40 0.62
N LYS A 12 -5.67 3.41 1.11
CA LYS A 12 -5.55 3.14 2.55
C LYS A 12 -4.80 4.25 3.29
N ILE A 13 -3.82 4.90 2.66
CA ILE A 13 -3.12 6.05 3.26
C ILE A 13 -4.05 7.26 3.34
N ALA A 14 -4.79 7.56 2.26
CA ALA A 14 -5.81 8.61 2.28
C ALA A 14 -6.84 8.37 3.40
N PHE A 15 -7.34 7.13 3.50
CA PHE A 15 -8.24 6.69 4.57
C PHE A 15 -7.68 6.96 5.98
N ILE A 16 -6.39 6.66 6.21
CA ILE A 16 -5.75 6.89 7.52
C ILE A 16 -5.63 8.39 7.80
N LYS A 17 -5.27 9.19 6.80
CA LYS A 17 -5.18 10.66 6.93
C LYS A 17 -6.55 11.27 7.26
N ASP A 18 -7.61 10.84 6.59
CA ASP A 18 -8.98 11.29 6.85
C ASP A 18 -9.44 10.98 8.28
N ASN A 19 -9.00 9.86 8.85
CA ASN A 19 -9.24 9.51 10.25
C ASN A 19 -8.42 10.37 11.24
N GLN A 20 -7.20 10.78 10.86
CA GLN A 20 -6.26 11.52 11.72
C GLN A 20 -6.47 13.04 11.70
N ASN A 21 -7.24 13.58 10.76
CA ASN A 21 -7.58 14.99 10.70
C ASN A 21 -8.31 15.46 11.98
N ALA A 22 -8.29 16.77 12.28
CA ALA A 22 -8.85 17.35 13.52
C ALA A 22 -10.35 17.09 13.73
N HIS A 23 -11.10 16.84 12.65
CA HIS A 23 -12.48 16.32 12.65
C HIS A 23 -12.53 14.90 12.08
N GLY A 24 -11.71 14.01 12.64
CA GLY A 24 -11.53 12.65 12.13
C GLY A 24 -12.85 11.92 11.99
N LEU A 25 -13.12 11.41 10.78
CA LEU A 25 -14.33 10.64 10.50
C LEU A 25 -14.35 9.36 11.33
N SER A 26 -15.53 8.96 11.80
CA SER A 26 -15.70 7.71 12.51
C SER A 26 -15.44 6.52 11.58
N VAL A 27 -15.12 5.35 12.16
CA VAL A 27 -14.94 4.09 11.42
C VAL A 27 -16.14 3.76 10.51
N ARG A 28 -17.35 4.19 10.91
CA ARG A 28 -18.57 3.95 10.14
C ARG A 28 -18.65 4.87 8.92
N GLU A 29 -18.44 6.17 9.12
CA GLU A 29 -18.42 7.15 8.03
C GLU A 29 -17.32 6.84 7.01
N LEU A 30 -16.14 6.44 7.50
CA LEU A 30 -15.05 5.99 6.65
C LEU A 30 -15.39 4.72 5.86
N ALA A 31 -16.07 3.75 6.48
CA ALA A 31 -16.50 2.55 5.78
C ALA A 31 -17.51 2.85 4.66
N ASP A 32 -18.44 3.79 4.91
CA ASP A 32 -19.45 4.21 3.95
C ASP A 32 -18.82 5.01 2.80
N ASN A 33 -17.94 5.98 3.10
CA ASN A 33 -17.25 6.81 2.11
C ASN A 33 -16.37 5.98 1.17
N TYR A 34 -15.61 5.04 1.72
CA TYR A 34 -14.71 4.18 0.94
C TYR A 34 -15.42 2.91 0.40
N LYS A 35 -16.71 2.73 0.69
CA LYS A 35 -17.54 1.58 0.29
C LYS A 35 -16.93 0.23 0.69
N ILE A 36 -16.35 0.17 1.89
CA ILE A 36 -15.74 -1.04 2.47
C ILE A 36 -16.55 -1.55 3.66
N SER A 37 -16.28 -2.80 4.07
CA SER A 37 -16.89 -3.33 5.29
C SER A 37 -16.32 -2.67 6.55
N LYS A 38 -17.13 -2.56 7.60
CA LYS A 38 -16.71 -2.04 8.91
C LYS A 38 -15.52 -2.79 9.49
N SER A 39 -15.45 -4.11 9.30
CA SER A 39 -14.32 -4.93 9.74
C SER A 39 -13.04 -4.60 8.96
N SER A 40 -13.14 -4.35 7.65
CA SER A 40 -12.01 -3.89 6.85
C SER A 40 -11.52 -2.50 7.30
N ALA A 41 -12.43 -1.56 7.53
CA ALA A 41 -12.12 -0.23 8.05
C ALA A 41 -11.36 -0.31 9.38
N ALA A 42 -11.86 -1.08 10.34
CA ALA A 42 -11.21 -1.30 11.62
C ALA A 42 -9.81 -1.94 11.47
N ASN A 43 -9.65 -2.90 10.56
CA ASN A 43 -8.36 -3.56 10.31
C ASN A 43 -7.33 -2.61 9.68
N ILE A 44 -7.75 -1.70 8.81
CA ILE A 44 -6.89 -0.67 8.22
C ILE A 44 -6.37 0.26 9.32
N LEU A 45 -7.24 0.77 10.20
CA LEU A 45 -6.83 1.63 11.32
C LEU A 45 -5.88 0.93 12.28
N ARG A 46 -6.16 -0.32 12.63
CA ARG A 46 -5.28 -1.14 13.49
C ARG A 46 -3.88 -1.32 12.89
N ARG A 47 -3.76 -1.32 11.56
CA ARG A 47 -2.49 -1.47 10.84
C ARG A 47 -1.95 -0.14 10.30
N SER A 48 -2.47 0.99 10.76
CA SER A 48 -2.20 2.32 10.19
C SER A 48 -0.72 2.68 10.20
N GLU A 49 -0.04 2.52 11.34
CA GLU A 49 1.38 2.79 11.49
C GLU A 49 2.23 1.97 10.51
N LYS A 50 1.94 0.68 10.39
CA LYS A 50 2.63 -0.21 9.44
C LYS A 50 2.40 0.22 7.99
N LEU A 51 1.17 0.57 7.63
CA LEU A 51 0.83 1.01 6.27
C LEU A 51 1.53 2.32 5.91
N LEU A 52 1.59 3.28 6.85
CA LEU A 52 2.34 4.53 6.68
C LEU A 52 3.84 4.26 6.48
N ALA A 53 4.44 3.40 7.32
CA ALA A 53 5.84 3.02 7.19
C ALA A 53 6.14 2.28 5.87
N ASP A 54 5.24 1.39 5.44
CA ASP A 54 5.36 0.68 4.17
C ASP A 54 5.27 1.64 2.98
N TYR A 55 4.36 2.62 3.03
CA TYR A 55 4.23 3.66 2.00
C TYR A 55 5.45 4.58 1.94
N SER A 56 5.91 5.09 3.09
CA SER A 56 7.07 6.00 3.16
C SER A 56 8.38 5.33 2.74
N SER A 57 8.55 4.04 3.03
CA SER A 57 9.75 3.31 2.63
C SER A 57 9.76 2.91 1.16
N ASN A 58 8.61 3.01 0.45
CA ASN A 58 8.40 2.49 -0.91
C ASN A 58 8.94 1.05 -1.10
N CYS A 59 9.03 0.30 0.00
CA CYS A 59 9.62 -1.03 0.03
C CYS A 59 8.49 -2.05 -0.04
N ASN A 60 8.51 -2.89 -1.06
CA ASN A 60 7.61 -4.05 -1.11
C ASN A 60 8.10 -5.13 -0.12
N LYS A 61 7.80 -4.95 1.16
CA LYS A 61 8.15 -5.89 2.24
C LYS A 61 7.48 -7.26 2.10
N GLY A 62 6.52 -7.40 1.17
CA GLY A 62 5.87 -8.65 0.80
C GLY A 62 6.60 -9.44 -0.29
N ILE A 63 7.69 -8.90 -0.88
CA ILE A 63 8.55 -9.65 -1.79
C ILE A 63 9.08 -10.87 -1.03
N LYS A 64 8.78 -12.06 -1.56
CA LYS A 64 9.49 -13.28 -1.15
C LYS A 64 10.98 -13.02 -1.31
N ARG A 65 11.79 -13.38 -0.30
CA ARG A 65 13.25 -13.18 -0.26
C ARG A 65 13.86 -13.34 -1.65
N LYS A 66 14.73 -12.40 -2.06
CA LYS A 66 15.45 -12.45 -3.35
C LYS A 66 15.88 -13.90 -3.64
N SER A 67 15.71 -14.32 -4.89
CA SER A 67 16.21 -15.62 -5.34
C SER A 67 17.66 -15.77 -4.89
N LYS A 68 18.03 -16.86 -4.22
CA LYS A 68 19.44 -17.13 -3.85
C LYS A 68 20.36 -17.30 -5.07
N ASP A 69 19.76 -17.43 -6.26
CA ASP A 69 20.44 -17.52 -7.54
C ASP A 69 21.01 -16.15 -7.95
N GLU A 70 22.34 -16.04 -7.89
CA GLU A 70 23.10 -14.84 -8.25
C GLU A 70 22.86 -14.39 -9.70
N ASN A 71 22.64 -15.33 -10.62
CA ASN A 71 22.39 -15.01 -12.03
C ASN A 71 21.06 -14.28 -12.20
N ARG A 72 20.02 -14.69 -11.46
CA ARG A 72 18.72 -14.02 -11.50
C ARG A 72 18.78 -12.60 -10.93
N GLN A 73 19.54 -12.41 -9.83
CA GLN A 73 19.73 -11.08 -9.27
C GLN A 73 20.45 -10.16 -10.26
N LYS A 74 21.47 -10.67 -10.96
CA LYS A 74 22.20 -9.92 -11.98
C LYS A 74 21.33 -9.56 -13.19
N ILE A 75 20.44 -10.45 -13.62
CA ILE A 75 19.46 -10.16 -14.68
C ILE A 75 18.51 -9.04 -14.23
N ASP A 76 17.96 -9.12 -13.02
CA ASP A 76 17.06 -8.09 -12.50
C ASP A 76 17.74 -6.72 -12.44
N GLU A 77 19.00 -6.65 -12.02
CA GLU A 77 19.80 -5.42 -12.01
C GLU A 77 20.02 -4.84 -13.41
N LEU A 78 20.44 -5.67 -14.37
CA LEU A 78 20.65 -5.24 -15.76
C LEU A 78 19.37 -4.75 -16.42
N VAL A 79 18.25 -5.42 -16.18
CA VAL A 79 16.94 -5.03 -16.73
C VAL A 79 16.47 -3.73 -16.09
N PHE A 80 16.66 -3.56 -14.79
CA PHE A 80 16.30 -2.32 -14.10
C PHE A 80 17.13 -1.13 -14.59
N GLU A 81 18.44 -1.32 -14.78
CA GLU A 81 19.34 -0.31 -15.34
C GLU A 81 18.93 0.07 -16.77
N TRP A 82 18.72 -0.92 -17.64
CA TRP A 82 18.27 -0.66 -19.00
C TRP A 82 16.94 0.11 -19.02
N PHE A 83 15.96 -0.31 -18.22
CA PHE A 83 14.64 0.32 -18.17
C PHE A 83 14.72 1.78 -17.71
N THR A 84 15.53 2.06 -16.68
CA THR A 84 15.72 3.43 -16.19
C THR A 84 16.38 4.34 -17.23
N GLN A 85 17.36 3.82 -17.98
CA GLN A 85 17.96 4.56 -19.09
C GLN A 85 16.98 4.82 -20.24
N GLN A 86 16.13 3.85 -20.61
CA GLN A 86 15.14 4.05 -21.68
C GLN A 86 14.03 5.02 -21.26
N ARG A 87 13.60 4.98 -20.00
CA ARG A 87 12.55 5.88 -19.49
C ARG A 87 13.00 7.35 -19.40
N ALA A 88 14.31 7.58 -19.29
CA ALA A 88 14.89 8.93 -19.23
C ALA A 88 15.15 9.55 -20.63
N LYS A 89 14.92 8.78 -21.70
CA LYS A 89 14.90 9.28 -23.09
C LYS A 89 13.51 9.70 -23.49
#